data_AF-A0A7J9IGI6-F1
#
_entry.id   AF-A0A7J9IGI6-F1
#
_cell.length_a   1.000
_cell.length_b   1.000
_cell.length_c   1.000
_cell.angle_alpha   90.00
_cell.angle_beta   90.00
_cell.angle_gamma   90.00
#
_symmetry.space_group_name_H-M   'P 1'
#
loop_
_entity.id
_entity.type
_entity.pdbx_description
1 polymer ?
#
loop_
_entity_poly.entity_id
_entity_poly.type
_entity_poly.pdbx_seq_one_letter_code
_entity_poly.pdbx_strand_id
1 'polypeptide(L)'
;MEQWEKNYYISAIAGANNGSSLVVMSKGTQYLQQSYKVSDSFPFKWINKKWREGFYVTAMATAGSRWAIVMSRGAPFSDQVVELDFLYPSEGIHRRWDSGYRITSTAATWDQAAFVLSVPRRKPADETQETLRTSAFPSTHVKEKWAKNLYIASVCYGRTVS
;
A
#
# COMPACT_ATOMS: atom_id res chain seq x y z
N MET A 1 -19.29 -11.72 3.67
CA MET A 1 -20.20 -10.59 3.94
C MET A 1 -20.50 -10.47 5.43
N GLU A 2 -20.78 -11.58 6.12
CA GLU A 2 -21.08 -11.63 7.57
C GLU A 2 -20.14 -10.77 8.47
N GLN A 3 -18.83 -10.77 8.22
CA GLN A 3 -17.90 -9.99 9.05
C GLN A 3 -17.97 -8.47 8.80
N TRP A 4 -18.26 -8.04 7.56
CA TRP A 4 -18.51 -6.62 7.27
C TRP A 4 -19.77 -6.11 7.97
N GLU A 5 -20.82 -6.93 8.06
CA GLU A 5 -22.04 -6.60 8.80
C GLU A 5 -21.77 -6.45 10.30
N LYS A 6 -20.72 -7.09 10.81
CA LYS A 6 -20.24 -6.97 12.20
C LYS A 6 -19.22 -5.83 12.39
N ASN A 7 -19.04 -4.97 11.38
CA ASN A 7 -18.08 -3.86 11.34
C ASN A 7 -16.60 -4.29 11.41
N TYR A 8 -16.29 -5.49 10.91
CA TYR A 8 -14.92 -5.86 10.60
C TYR A 8 -14.59 -5.42 9.18
N TYR A 9 -13.45 -4.77 9.01
CA TYR A 9 -12.94 -4.35 7.70
C TYR A 9 -11.57 -4.96 7.48
N ILE A 10 -11.23 -5.26 6.23
CA ILE A 10 -9.88 -5.71 5.88
C ILE A 10 -8.89 -4.61 6.27
N SER A 11 -7.95 -4.96 7.13
CA SER A 11 -6.90 -4.07 7.63
C SER A 11 -5.53 -4.43 7.07
N ALA A 12 -5.31 -5.69 6.68
CA ALA A 12 -4.09 -6.13 6.01
C ALA A 12 -4.38 -7.29 5.05
N ILE A 13 -3.60 -7.35 3.97
CA ILE A 13 -3.58 -8.47 3.04
C ILE A 13 -2.13 -8.83 2.72
N ALA A 14 -1.89 -10.12 2.52
CA ALA A 14 -0.64 -10.66 2.04
C ALA A 14 -0.92 -11.79 1.06
N GLY A 15 -0.02 -11.99 0.10
CA GLY A 15 -0.08 -13.11 -0.82
C GLY A 15 1.29 -13.71 -1.04
N ALA A 16 1.30 -14.94 -1.54
CA ALA A 16 2.50 -15.70 -1.83
C ALA A 16 2.53 -16.12 -3.30
N ASN A 17 3.74 -16.41 -3.80
CA ASN A 17 3.95 -16.76 -5.20
C ASN A 17 3.30 -18.10 -5.61
N ASN A 18 2.97 -18.95 -4.64
CA ASN A 18 2.23 -20.20 -4.86
C ASN A 18 0.70 -19.98 -4.96
N GLY A 19 0.23 -18.73 -4.99
CA GLY A 19 -1.18 -18.37 -5.08
C GLY A 19 -1.93 -18.34 -3.74
N SER A 20 -1.29 -18.71 -2.62
CA SER A 20 -1.87 -18.57 -1.30
C SER A 20 -2.01 -17.10 -0.90
N SER A 21 -3.00 -16.79 -0.05
CA SER A 21 -3.25 -15.44 0.43
C SER A 21 -3.77 -15.45 1.86
N LEU A 22 -3.45 -14.40 2.61
CA LEU A 22 -3.93 -14.17 3.96
C LEU A 22 -4.61 -12.80 4.01
N VAL A 23 -5.77 -12.76 4.68
CA VAL A 23 -6.55 -11.54 4.89
C VAL A 23 -6.77 -11.38 6.39
N VAL A 24 -6.42 -10.22 6.92
CA VAL A 24 -6.72 -9.83 8.30
C VAL A 24 -7.87 -8.82 8.26
N MET A 25 -8.90 -9.10 9.05
CA MET A 25 -10.00 -8.18 9.28
C MET A 25 -10.00 -7.69 10.73
N SER A 26 -10.24 -6.40 10.94
CA SER A 26 -10.21 -5.77 12.25
C SER A 26 -11.47 -4.97 12.50
N LYS A 27 -11.90 -4.90 13.77
CA LYS A 27 -12.98 -4.04 14.25
C LYS A 27 -12.38 -2.79 14.91
N GLY A 28 -13.12 -1.68 14.90
CA GLY A 28 -12.64 -0.40 15.45
C GLY A 28 -11.75 0.40 14.50
N THR A 29 -11.67 0.00 13.24
CA THR A 29 -11.05 0.84 12.19
C THR A 29 -11.91 2.08 11.93
N GLN A 30 -11.33 3.11 11.31
CA GLN A 30 -12.05 4.31 10.88
C GLN A 30 -12.82 4.10 9.55
N TYR A 31 -12.78 2.88 9.00
CA TYR A 31 -13.39 2.59 7.70
C TYR A 31 -14.91 2.47 7.82
N LEU A 32 -15.60 2.98 6.80
CA LEU A 32 -17.08 3.01 6.75
C LEU A 32 -17.62 2.01 5.74
N GLN A 33 -17.04 2.01 4.54
CA GLN A 33 -17.38 1.09 3.45
C GLN A 33 -16.09 0.63 2.81
N GLN A 34 -16.07 -0.61 2.32
CA GLN A 34 -14.88 -1.18 1.70
C GLN A 34 -15.26 -1.91 0.43
N SER A 35 -14.37 -1.85 -0.55
CA SER A 35 -14.48 -2.56 -1.82
C SER A 35 -13.11 -3.13 -2.15
N TYR A 36 -13.06 -4.32 -2.70
CA TYR A 36 -11.82 -4.94 -3.13
C TYR A 36 -11.90 -5.41 -4.57
N LYS A 37 -10.74 -5.55 -5.20
CA LYS A 37 -10.62 -6.13 -6.54
C LYS A 37 -9.40 -7.02 -6.60
N VAL A 38 -9.60 -8.23 -7.12
CA VAL A 38 -8.54 -9.13 -7.55
C VAL A 38 -8.47 -9.10 -9.07
N SER A 39 -7.27 -9.03 -9.64
CA SER A 39 -7.07 -8.87 -11.08
C SER A 39 -5.70 -9.42 -11.50
N ASP A 40 -5.61 -10.04 -12.67
CA ASP A 40 -4.33 -10.50 -13.24
C ASP A 40 -3.46 -9.32 -13.77
N SER A 41 -4.03 -8.13 -13.85
CA SER A 41 -3.33 -6.88 -14.20
C SER A 41 -3.67 -5.74 -13.23
N PHE A 42 -2.77 -4.77 -13.09
CA PHE A 42 -2.96 -3.66 -12.16
C PHE A 42 -4.23 -2.85 -12.52
N PRO A 43 -5.24 -2.77 -11.63
CA PRO A 43 -6.58 -2.35 -12.01
C PRO A 43 -6.78 -0.81 -11.97
N PHE A 44 -5.95 -0.05 -12.69
CA PHE A 44 -5.93 1.43 -12.64
C PHE A 44 -7.30 2.08 -12.93
N LYS A 45 -8.02 1.60 -13.95
CA LYS A 45 -9.37 2.11 -14.29
C LYS A 45 -10.36 1.96 -13.14
N TRP A 46 -10.28 0.86 -12.38
CA TRP A 46 -11.15 0.61 -11.24
C TRP A 46 -10.79 1.49 -10.05
N ILE A 47 -9.49 1.66 -9.76
CA ILE A 47 -9.00 2.56 -8.72
C ILE A 47 -9.47 4.00 -8.99
N ASN A 48 -9.30 4.50 -10.22
CA ASN A 48 -9.77 5.84 -10.61
C ASN A 48 -11.29 6.03 -10.46
N LYS A 49 -12.08 4.98 -10.76
CA LYS A 49 -13.52 5.03 -10.51
C LYS A 49 -13.80 5.13 -9.01
N LYS A 50 -13.10 4.33 -8.19
CA LYS A 50 -13.29 4.29 -6.74
C LYS A 50 -12.82 5.54 -6.01
N TRP A 51 -11.74 6.19 -6.45
CA TRP A 51 -11.34 7.51 -5.93
C TRP A 51 -12.45 8.56 -6.12
N ARG A 52 -13.11 8.60 -7.28
CA ARG A 52 -14.27 9.49 -7.53
C ARG A 52 -15.48 9.17 -6.65
N GLU A 53 -15.58 7.94 -6.18
CA GLU A 53 -16.59 7.51 -5.21
C GLU A 53 -16.13 7.74 -3.75
N GLY A 54 -14.99 8.39 -3.51
CA GLY A 54 -14.48 8.70 -2.17
C GLY A 54 -13.81 7.53 -1.44
N PHE A 55 -13.50 6.44 -2.14
CA PHE A 55 -12.71 5.35 -1.60
C PHE A 55 -11.22 5.61 -1.86
N TYR A 56 -10.35 5.20 -0.94
CA TYR A 56 -8.89 5.26 -1.10
C TYR A 56 -8.31 3.86 -0.91
N VAL A 57 -7.20 3.53 -1.58
CA VAL A 57 -6.47 2.29 -1.35
C VAL A 57 -5.95 2.28 0.08
N THR A 58 -6.29 1.24 0.83
CA THR A 58 -5.91 1.05 2.23
C THR A 58 -5.08 -0.20 2.46
N ALA A 59 -5.12 -1.16 1.54
CA ALA A 59 -4.20 -2.29 1.54
C ALA A 59 -4.02 -2.82 0.11
N MET A 60 -2.82 -3.32 -0.18
CA MET A 60 -2.46 -3.87 -1.47
C MET A 60 -1.52 -5.06 -1.27
N ALA A 61 -1.73 -6.13 -2.02
CA ALA A 61 -0.83 -7.28 -2.05
C ALA A 61 -0.88 -7.97 -3.41
N THR A 62 0.07 -8.86 -3.64
CA THR A 62 0.14 -9.71 -4.82
C THR A 62 0.20 -11.19 -4.41
N ALA A 63 -0.35 -12.06 -5.26
CA ALA A 63 -0.22 -13.51 -5.14
C ALA A 63 0.12 -14.07 -6.53
N GLY A 64 1.38 -14.40 -6.75
CA GLY A 64 1.91 -14.63 -8.10
C GLY A 64 1.83 -13.34 -8.93
N SER A 65 1.17 -13.38 -10.09
CA SER A 65 0.93 -12.21 -10.95
C SER A 65 -0.36 -11.44 -10.60
N ARG A 66 -1.18 -11.96 -9.69
CA ARG A 66 -2.47 -11.34 -9.34
C ARG A 66 -2.29 -10.22 -8.33
N TRP A 67 -2.97 -9.12 -8.59
CA TRP A 67 -3.09 -7.96 -7.71
C TRP A 67 -4.35 -8.06 -6.88
N ALA A 68 -4.25 -7.86 -5.58
CA ALA A 68 -5.36 -7.65 -4.68
C ALA A 68 -5.31 -6.21 -4.16
N ILE A 69 -6.33 -5.41 -4.49
CA ILE A 69 -6.47 -4.03 -4.03
C ILE A 69 -7.67 -3.95 -3.11
N VAL A 70 -7.48 -3.38 -1.92
CA VAL A 70 -8.56 -3.03 -0.99
C VAL A 70 -8.65 -1.52 -0.91
N MET A 71 -9.83 -0.99 -1.14
CA MET A 71 -10.13 0.43 -1.00
C MET A 71 -11.24 0.66 0.01
N SER A 72 -11.08 1.68 0.84
CA SER A 72 -12.01 1.99 1.94
C SER A 72 -12.43 3.47 1.93
N ARG A 73 -13.70 3.73 2.24
CA ARG A 73 -14.20 5.07 2.63
C ARG A 73 -13.89 5.32 4.10
N GLY A 74 -13.70 6.58 4.46
CA GLY A 74 -13.31 6.99 5.82
C GLY A 74 -11.81 6.88 6.09
N ALA A 75 -11.01 6.47 5.09
CA ALA A 75 -9.56 6.54 5.17
C ALA A 75 -9.11 8.01 5.37
N PRO A 76 -8.08 8.27 6.18
CA PRO A 76 -7.67 9.62 6.59
C PRO A 76 -6.86 10.36 5.52
N PHE A 77 -7.22 10.21 4.24
CA PHE A 77 -6.51 10.78 3.10
C PHE A 77 -7.37 11.84 2.39
N SER A 78 -6.72 12.90 1.87
CA SER A 78 -7.37 13.88 0.98
C SER A 78 -7.17 13.48 -0.48
N ASP A 79 -5.95 13.09 -0.83
CA ASP A 79 -5.54 12.75 -2.18
C ASP A 79 -4.69 11.48 -2.17
N GLN A 80 -4.68 10.77 -3.31
CA GLN A 80 -3.89 9.57 -3.48
C GLN A 80 -3.51 9.38 -4.94
N VAL A 81 -2.30 8.87 -5.17
CA VAL A 81 -1.74 8.56 -6.48
C VAL A 81 -1.13 7.16 -6.46
N VAL A 82 -0.93 6.59 -7.65
CA VAL A 82 -0.18 5.35 -7.84
C VAL A 82 1.00 5.64 -8.76
N GLU A 83 2.20 5.27 -8.32
CA GLU A 83 3.37 5.12 -9.16
C GLU A 83 3.55 3.61 -9.44
N LEU A 84 3.29 3.19 -10.69
CA LEU A 84 3.44 1.82 -11.16
C LEU A 84 4.56 1.78 -12.20
N ASP A 85 5.55 0.93 -11.99
CA ASP A 85 6.72 0.84 -12.86
C ASP A 85 7.18 -0.63 -12.98
N PHE A 86 7.90 -0.96 -14.06
CA PHE A 86 8.54 -2.26 -14.23
C PHE A 86 9.76 -2.43 -13.29
N LEU A 87 10.30 -1.31 -12.80
CA LEU A 87 11.37 -1.25 -11.83
C LEU A 87 10.91 -0.46 -10.59
N TYR A 88 11.87 0.13 -9.87
CA TYR A 88 11.61 1.00 -8.73
C TYR A 88 11.47 2.47 -9.21
N PRO A 89 10.30 3.12 -9.01
CA PRO A 89 10.03 4.47 -9.52
C PRO A 89 10.63 5.57 -8.61
N SER A 90 11.96 5.64 -8.53
CA SER A 90 12.67 6.59 -7.65
C SER A 90 12.25 8.04 -7.90
N GLU A 91 12.31 8.49 -9.15
CA GLU A 91 12.00 9.88 -9.54
C GLU A 91 10.54 10.25 -9.24
N GLY A 92 9.62 9.30 -9.50
CA GLY A 92 8.21 9.48 -9.19
C GLY A 92 8.00 9.67 -7.69
N ILE A 93 8.58 8.79 -6.86
CA ILE A 93 8.46 8.86 -5.40
C ILE A 93 9.00 10.18 -4.85
N HIS A 94 10.19 10.63 -5.26
CA HIS A 94 10.78 11.88 -4.76
C HIS A 94 9.91 13.09 -5.13
N ARG A 95 9.45 13.17 -6.40
CA ARG A 95 8.54 14.25 -6.84
C ARG A 95 7.26 14.29 -6.02
N ARG A 96 6.69 13.12 -5.69
CA ARG A 96 5.49 13.01 -4.85
C ARG A 96 5.77 13.40 -3.39
N TRP A 97 6.93 13.03 -2.84
CA TRP A 97 7.35 13.47 -1.51
C TRP A 97 7.44 14.99 -1.40
N ASP A 98 8.02 15.65 -2.40
CA ASP A 98 8.11 17.12 -2.48
C ASP A 98 6.72 17.78 -2.58
N SER A 99 5.75 17.04 -3.11
CA SER A 99 4.35 17.45 -3.24
C SER A 99 3.49 17.09 -2.02
N GLY A 100 4.10 16.61 -0.93
CA GLY A 100 3.43 16.29 0.34
C GLY A 100 2.71 14.94 0.39
N TYR A 101 2.93 14.07 -0.58
CA TYR A 101 2.43 12.70 -0.55
C TYR A 101 3.38 11.81 0.27
N ARG A 102 2.87 10.72 0.85
CA ARG A 102 3.67 9.68 1.52
C ARG A 102 3.25 8.30 1.07
N ILE A 103 4.19 7.37 0.95
CA ILE A 103 3.91 5.98 0.63
C ILE A 103 3.05 5.39 1.75
N THR A 104 1.87 4.89 1.40
CA THR A 104 0.90 4.30 2.34
C THR A 104 0.61 2.83 2.05
N SER A 105 0.95 2.33 0.86
CA SER A 105 0.87 0.92 0.54
C SER A 105 1.81 0.58 -0.60
N THR A 106 2.48 -0.57 -0.52
CA THR A 106 3.30 -1.10 -1.61
C THR A 106 2.93 -2.55 -1.89
N ALA A 107 3.07 -2.95 -3.15
CA ALA A 107 3.02 -4.34 -3.56
C ALA A 107 3.77 -4.48 -4.88
N ALA A 108 4.29 -5.68 -5.14
CA ALA A 108 5.05 -5.93 -6.34
C ALA A 108 4.80 -7.35 -6.85
N THR A 109 4.82 -7.49 -8.16
CA THR A 109 4.94 -8.78 -8.84
C THR A 109 6.41 -9.02 -9.19
N TRP A 110 6.67 -10.04 -9.99
CA TRP A 110 8.01 -10.29 -10.55
C TRP A 110 8.45 -9.27 -11.60
N ASP A 111 7.50 -8.54 -12.18
CA ASP A 111 7.72 -7.63 -13.30
C ASP A 111 7.39 -6.18 -13.00
N GLN A 112 6.59 -5.89 -11.97
CA GLN A 112 6.11 -4.55 -11.67
C GLN A 112 6.13 -4.26 -10.17
N ALA A 113 6.39 -3.02 -9.80
CA ALA A 113 6.22 -2.50 -8.46
C ALA A 113 5.21 -1.36 -8.46
N ALA A 114 4.25 -1.41 -7.53
CA ALA A 114 3.24 -0.38 -7.34
C ALA A 114 3.40 0.28 -5.97
N PHE A 115 3.49 1.60 -5.99
CA PHE A 115 3.54 2.46 -4.81
C PHE A 115 2.29 3.33 -4.79
N VAL A 116 1.47 3.13 -3.76
CA VAL A 116 0.37 4.03 -3.45
C VAL A 116 0.93 5.11 -2.54
N LEU A 117 0.80 6.37 -2.96
CA LEU A 117 1.16 7.52 -2.13
C LEU A 117 -0.08 8.36 -1.85
N SER A 118 -0.25 8.79 -0.60
CA SER A 118 -1.42 9.54 -0.15
C SER A 118 -1.02 10.82 0.58
N VAL A 119 -1.87 11.85 0.49
CA VAL A 119 -1.78 13.05 1.33
C VAL A 119 -2.68 12.86 2.55
N PRO A 120 -2.14 12.88 3.78
CA PRO A 120 -2.95 12.75 4.98
C PRO A 120 -3.80 14.01 5.19
N ARG A 121 -5.06 13.83 5.62
CA ARG A 121 -5.96 14.97 5.93
C ARG A 121 -5.45 15.85 7.08
N ARG A 122 -4.66 15.27 7.97
CA ARG A 122 -3.95 15.98 9.04
C ARG A 122 -2.47 15.88 8.74
N LYS A 123 -1.84 17.01 8.41
CA LYS A 123 -0.39 17.06 8.22
C LYS A 123 0.29 16.78 9.57
N PRO A 124 1.12 15.73 9.67
CA PRO A 124 1.97 15.58 10.84
C PRO A 124 3.07 16.64 10.84
N ALA A 125 3.57 16.94 12.04
CA ALA A 125 4.50 18.05 12.27
C ALA A 125 5.92 17.79 11.75
N ASP A 126 6.32 16.52 11.71
CA ASP A 126 7.59 16.06 11.17
C ASP A 126 7.33 14.73 10.46
N GLU A 127 7.75 14.62 9.20
CA GLU A 127 7.41 13.49 8.36
C GLU A 127 8.60 13.14 7.46
N THR A 128 9.47 12.26 7.97
CA THR A 128 10.55 11.64 7.22
C THR A 128 10.13 10.25 6.77
N GLN A 129 10.30 9.96 5.48
CA GLN A 129 10.08 8.62 4.92
C GLN A 129 11.25 8.25 4.03
N GLU A 130 11.69 7.00 4.13
CA GLU A 130 12.77 6.45 3.32
C GLU A 130 12.35 5.08 2.77
N THR A 131 13.02 4.64 1.71
CA THR A 131 12.83 3.30 1.14
C THR A 131 14.17 2.56 1.08
N LEU A 132 14.17 1.27 1.38
CA LEU A 132 15.31 0.39 1.23
C LEU A 132 14.96 -0.79 0.33
N ARG A 133 15.84 -1.10 -0.62
CA ARG A 133 15.77 -2.29 -1.47
C ARG A 133 16.92 -3.24 -1.11
N THR A 134 16.61 -4.50 -0.88
CA THR A 134 17.57 -5.52 -0.41
C THR A 134 17.06 -6.92 -0.80
N SER A 135 17.98 -7.88 -0.94
CA SER A 135 17.66 -9.29 -1.22
C SER A 135 17.32 -10.10 0.04
N ALA A 136 17.78 -9.64 1.20
CA ALA A 136 17.53 -10.27 2.50
C ALA A 136 16.80 -9.31 3.43
N PHE A 137 16.08 -9.86 4.42
CA PHE A 137 15.37 -9.04 5.41
C PHE A 137 16.37 -8.16 6.18
N PRO A 138 16.23 -6.81 6.17
CA PRO A 138 17.27 -5.90 6.61
C PRO A 138 17.24 -5.64 8.12
N SER A 139 17.37 -6.69 8.94
CA SER A 139 17.24 -6.61 10.41
C SER A 139 18.12 -5.53 11.07
N THR A 140 19.38 -5.41 10.64
CA THR A 140 20.32 -4.41 11.20
C THR A 140 19.86 -3.00 10.88
N HIS A 141 19.54 -2.73 9.61
CA HIS A 141 19.07 -1.41 9.17
C HIS A 141 17.77 -1.01 9.86
N VAL A 142 16.84 -1.94 10.04
CA VAL A 142 15.57 -1.69 10.76
C VAL A 142 15.86 -1.23 12.19
N LYS A 143 16.75 -1.93 12.91
CA LYS A 143 17.13 -1.54 14.29
C LYS A 143 17.81 -0.17 14.35
N GLU A 144 18.68 0.14 13.40
CA GLU A 144 19.32 1.46 13.29
C GLU A 144 18.31 2.57 13.04
N LYS A 145 17.29 2.33 12.20
CA LYS A 145 16.24 3.30 11.88
C LYS A 145 15.27 3.49 13.05
N TRP A 146 14.97 2.44 13.81
CA TRP A 146 14.20 2.54 15.05
C TRP A 146 14.87 3.47 16.07
N ALA A 147 16.20 3.40 16.21
CA ALA A 147 16.95 4.31 17.08
C ALA A 147 16.87 5.80 16.65
N LYS A 148 16.41 6.05 15.42
CA LYS A 148 16.17 7.38 14.84
C LYS A 148 14.67 7.73 14.76
N ASN A 149 13.80 7.02 15.49
CA ASN A 149 12.34 7.19 15.48
C ASN A 149 11.66 6.98 14.11
N LEU A 150 12.28 6.20 13.22
CA LEU A 150 11.65 5.76 11.98
C LEU A 150 11.05 4.37 12.17
N TYR A 151 9.97 4.05 11.47
CA TYR A 151 9.27 2.77 11.58
C TYR A 151 8.99 2.18 10.20
N ILE A 152 8.75 0.86 10.15
CA ILE A 152 8.36 0.18 8.92
C ILE A 152 6.89 0.52 8.64
N ALA A 153 6.65 1.27 7.56
CA ALA A 153 5.30 1.58 7.10
C ALA A 153 4.76 0.56 6.09
N SER A 154 5.63 -0.04 5.28
CA SER A 154 5.25 -1.01 4.26
C SER A 154 6.40 -1.92 3.90
N VAL A 155 6.09 -3.15 3.48
CA VAL A 155 7.04 -4.15 2.98
C VAL A 155 6.36 -4.88 1.84
N CYS A 156 7.06 -5.06 0.73
CA CYS A 156 6.65 -5.96 -0.32
C CYS A 156 7.86 -6.70 -0.90
N TYR A 157 7.61 -7.89 -1.42
CA TYR A 157 8.60 -8.68 -2.15
C TYR A 157 8.31 -8.58 -3.65
N GLY A 158 9.34 -8.38 -4.45
CA GLY A 158 9.27 -8.33 -5.90
C GLY A 158 10.63 -7.98 -6.51
N ARG A 159 10.73 -8.08 -7.83
CA ARG A 159 11.98 -7.78 -8.54
C ARG A 159 12.15 -6.26 -8.62
N THR A 160 12.84 -5.68 -7.64
CA THR A 160 13.08 -4.23 -7.57
C THR A 160 14.53 -3.86 -7.90
N VAL A 161 15.35 -4.84 -8.29
CA VAL A 161 16.75 -4.71 -8.69
C VAL A 161 17.01 -5.59 -9.92
N SER A 162 17.72 -5.03 -10.90
CA SER A 162 18.33 -5.79 -12.01
C SER A 162 19.56 -6.53 -11.52
#